data_AF-A0A2M7JH90-F1
#
_entry.id   AF-A0A2M7JH90-F1
#
_cell.length_a   1.000
_cell.length_b   1.000
_cell.length_c   1.000
_cell.angle_alpha   90.00
_cell.angle_beta   90.00
_cell.angle_gamma   90.00
#
_symmetry.space_group_name_H-M   'P 1'
#
loop_
_entity.id
_entity.type
_entity.pdbx_description
1 polymer ?
#
loop_
_entity_poly.entity_id
_entity_poly.type
_entity_poly.pdbx_seq_one_letter_code
_entity_poly.pdbx_strand_id
1 'polypeptide(L)' 'MRYANKLDKIESQIMNLPVSEQIHLIERIARRVRSVQGQSETTLNWTDLYGSGKGIWVGCDAQDYVNRAREERI' A
#
# COMPACT_ATOMS: atom_id res chain seq x y z
N MET A 1 2.12 -31.49 13.09
CA MET A 1 3.18 -31.14 14.05
C MET A 1 4.59 -30.91 13.47
N ARG A 2 4.79 -30.75 12.13
CA ARG A 2 6.14 -30.47 11.58
C ARG A 2 6.55 -28.98 11.60
N TYR A 3 5.58 -28.06 11.67
CA TYR A 3 5.83 -26.61 11.63
C TYR A 3 6.29 -26.04 12.96
N ALA A 4 5.76 -26.53 14.09
CA ALA A 4 6.17 -26.11 15.43
C ALA A 4 7.69 -26.28 15.65
N ASN A 5 8.21 -27.48 15.35
CA ASN A 5 9.64 -27.78 15.44
C ASN A 5 10.54 -26.88 14.57
N LYS A 6 10.03 -26.36 13.44
CA LYS A 6 10.81 -25.42 12.62
C LYS A 6 10.84 -24.03 13.23
N LEU A 7 9.72 -23.58 13.81
CA LEU A 7 9.63 -22.26 14.43
C LEU A 7 10.52 -22.20 15.68
N ASP A 8 10.46 -23.22 16.53
CA ASP A 8 11.25 -23.32 17.76
C ASP A 8 12.76 -23.29 17.46
N LYS A 9 13.17 -23.95 16.36
CA LYS A 9 14.55 -23.92 15.89
C LYS A 9 14.98 -22.53 15.42
N ILE A 10 14.12 -21.83 14.69
CA ILE A 10 14.39 -20.46 14.22
C ILE A 10 14.48 -19.50 15.41
N GLU A 11 13.57 -19.61 16.38
CA GLU A 11 13.58 -18.81 17.59
C GLU A 11 14.88 -19.03 18.37
N SER A 12 15.27 -20.29 18.58
CA SER A 12 16.53 -20.64 19.24
C SER A 12 17.75 -20.05 18.51
N GLN A 13 17.73 -20.03 17.17
CA GLN A 13 18.80 -19.42 16.37
C GLN A 13 18.83 -17.90 16.52
N ILE A 14 17.68 -17.24 16.57
CA ILE A 14 17.58 -15.78 16.77
C ILE A 14 18.07 -15.39 18.17
N MET A 15 17.68 -16.15 19.19
CA MET A 15 18.07 -15.88 20.58
C MET A 15 19.58 -16.03 20.82
N ASN A 16 20.28 -16.81 19.98
CA ASN A 16 21.74 -16.95 20.03
C ASN A 16 22.50 -15.82 19.33
N LEU A 17 21.83 -14.92 18.61
CA LEU A 17 22.47 -13.78 17.96
C LEU A 17 22.76 -12.65 18.95
N PRO A 18 23.74 -11.77 18.65
CA PRO A 18 23.92 -10.53 19.40
C PRO A 18 22.64 -9.67 19.42
N VAL A 19 22.41 -8.93 20.50
CA VAL A 19 21.22 -8.09 20.68
C VAL A 19 21.04 -7.09 19.52
N SER A 20 22.11 -6.54 18.97
CA SER A 20 22.08 -5.65 17.82
C SER A 20 21.50 -6.32 16.56
N GLU A 21 21.84 -7.59 16.32
CA GLU A 21 21.33 -8.36 15.19
C GLU A 21 19.87 -8.78 15.41
N GLN A 22 19.50 -9.10 16.65
CA GLN A 22 18.10 -9.36 17.02
C GLN A 22 17.22 -8.13 16.73
N ILE A 23 17.65 -6.94 17.16
CA ILE A 23 16.95 -5.67 16.88
C ILE A 23 16.82 -5.45 15.36
N HIS A 24 17.91 -5.65 14.62
CA HIS A 24 17.89 -5.50 13.16
C HIS A 24 16.89 -6.46 12.48
N LEU A 25 16.80 -7.70 12.96
CA LEU A 25 15.82 -8.67 12.47
C LEU A 25 14.39 -8.25 12.79
N ILE A 26 14.12 -7.77 14.01
CA ILE A 26 12.81 -7.24 14.41
C ILE A 26 12.38 -6.11 13.48
N GLU A 27 13.26 -5.14 13.22
CA GLU A 27 12.98 -4.02 12.32
C GLU A 27 12.69 -4.48 10.88
N ARG A 28 13.48 -5.43 10.36
CA ARG A 28 13.29 -5.99 9.02
C ARG A 28 11.95 -6.71 8.90
N ILE A 29 11.59 -7.52 9.89
CA ILE A 29 10.32 -8.24 9.92
C ILE A 29 9.17 -7.23 10.01
N ALA A 30 9.24 -6.26 10.91
CA ALA A 30 8.22 -5.23 11.08
C ALA A 30 8.02 -4.42 9.79
N ARG A 31 9.10 -4.07 9.09
CA ARG A 31 9.03 -3.39 7.78
C ARG A 31 8.34 -4.25 6.72
N ARG A 32 8.66 -5.55 6.67
CA ARG A 32 8.04 -6.50 5.74
C ARG A 32 6.55 -6.69 6.01
N VAL A 33 6.16 -6.79 7.28
CA VAL A 33 4.74 -6.91 7.66
C VAL A 33 3.98 -5.65 7.23
N ARG A 34 4.53 -4.47 7.51
CA ARG A 34 3.94 -3.19 7.06
C ARG A 34 3.83 -3.09 5.54
N SER A 35 4.83 -3.54 4.78
CA SER A 35 4.76 -3.52 3.32
C SER A 35 3.69 -4.46 2.76
N VAL A 36 3.50 -5.62 3.39
CA VAL A 36 2.43 -6.56 3.00
C VAL A 36 1.05 -6.04 3.40
N GLN A 37 0.93 -5.38 4.56
CA GLN A 37 -0.33 -4.75 4.99
C GLN A 37 -0.69 -3.52 4.15
N GLY A 38 0.30 -2.74 3.69
CA GLY A 38 0.09 -1.64 2.74
C GLY A 38 -0.22 -2.11 1.31
N GLN A 39 -0.05 -3.42 1.04
CA GLN A 39 -0.52 -4.11 -0.15
C GLN A 39 -1.79 -4.93 0.16
N SER A 40 -2.66 -4.49 1.08
CA SER A 40 -4.06 -4.87 0.91
C SER A 40 -4.41 -4.42 -0.50
N GLU A 41 -4.77 -5.34 -1.38
CA GLU A 41 -5.32 -5.01 -2.69
C GLU A 41 -6.34 -3.89 -2.44
N THR A 42 -5.97 -2.65 -2.76
CA THR A 42 -6.97 -1.62 -2.94
C THR A 42 -7.73 -2.18 -4.11
N THR A 43 -8.81 -2.90 -3.84
CA THR A 43 -9.77 -3.32 -4.84
C THR A 43 -10.28 -2.01 -5.39
N LEU A 44 -9.60 -1.52 -6.44
CA LEU A 44 -9.95 -0.30 -7.14
C LEU A 44 -11.32 -0.59 -7.74
N ASN A 45 -12.35 -0.28 -6.98
CA ASN A 45 -13.70 -0.51 -7.40
C ASN A 45 -14.09 0.68 -8.27
N TRP A 46 -14.51 0.40 -9.49
CA TRP A 46 -14.97 1.42 -10.42
C TRP A 46 -16.13 2.25 -9.85
N THR A 47 -16.87 1.71 -8.87
CA THR A 47 -17.88 2.48 -8.13
C THR A 47 -17.29 3.62 -7.30
N ASP A 48 -16.05 3.50 -6.83
CA ASP A 48 -15.38 4.53 -6.01
C ASP A 48 -14.89 5.70 -6.88
N LEU A 49 -14.78 5.48 -8.20
CA LEU A 49 -14.55 6.53 -9.19
C LEU A 49 -15.85 7.26 -9.61
N TYR A 50 -17.02 6.69 -9.32
CA TYR A 50 -18.29 7.28 -9.71
C TYR A 50 -18.57 8.56 -8.93
N GLY A 51 -18.68 9.69 -9.63
CA GLY A 51 -18.93 10.99 -9.01
C GLY A 51 -17.67 11.73 -8.55
N SER A 52 -16.50 11.10 -8.52
CA SER A 52 -15.21 11.74 -8.19
C SER A 52 -14.86 12.88 -9.17
N GLY A 53 -15.35 12.80 -10.40
CA GLY A 53 -15.23 13.90 -11.37
C GLY A 53 -16.13 15.10 -11.06
N LYS A 54 -17.26 14.93 -10.36
CA LYS A 54 -18.30 15.97 -10.21
C LYS A 54 -17.80 17.24 -9.52
N GLY A 55 -16.85 17.11 -8.59
CA GLY A 55 -16.25 18.25 -7.89
C GLY A 55 -15.19 19.02 -8.68
N ILE A 56 -14.70 18.45 -9.79
CA ILE A 56 -13.71 19.10 -10.67
C ILE A 56 -14.40 20.14 -11.56
N TRP A 57 -15.64 19.85 -11.97
CA TRP A 57 -16.48 20.76 -12.74
C TRP A 57 -17.17 21.72 -11.76
N VAL A 58 -16.45 22.78 -11.34
CA VAL A 58 -16.94 23.83 -10.42
C VAL A 58 -18.05 24.63 -11.09
N GLY A 59 -19.24 24.06 -11.23
CA GLY A 59 -20.38 24.66 -11.93
C GLY A 59 -20.19 24.84 -13.44
N CYS A 60 -19.10 24.33 -14.02
CA CYS A 60 -18.90 24.32 -15.47
C CYS A 60 -19.59 23.10 -16.07
N ASP A 61 -20.24 23.29 -17.21
CA ASP A 61 -20.68 22.16 -18.02
C ASP A 61 -19.47 21.33 -18.47
N ALA A 62 -19.65 20.02 -18.60
CA ALA A 62 -18.59 19.11 -18.98
C ALA A 62 -18.03 19.43 -20.38
N GLN A 63 -18.89 19.89 -21.29
CA GLN A 63 -18.50 20.27 -22.63
C GLN A 63 -17.66 21.56 -22.63
N ASP A 64 -18.02 22.54 -21.80
CA ASP A 64 -17.34 23.83 -21.72
C ASP A 64 -15.89 23.69 -21.24
N TYR A 65 -15.65 22.86 -20.23
CA TYR A 65 -14.28 22.60 -19.78
C TYR A 65 -13.46 21.83 -20.83
N VAL A 66 -14.06 20.87 -21.55
CA VAL A 66 -13.35 20.16 -22.63
C VAL A 66 -13.02 21.10 -23.79
N ASN A 67 -13.93 22.01 -24.13
CA ASN A 67 -13.71 23.02 -25.16
C ASN A 67 -12.55 23.94 -24.76
N ARG A 68 -12.57 24.51 -23.55
CA ARG A 68 -11.48 25.32 -23.02
C ARG A 68 -10.14 24.57 -23.01
N ALA A 69 -10.12 23.33 -22.53
CA ALA A 69 -8.91 22.51 -22.50
C ALA A 69 -8.39 22.13 -23.90
N ARG A 70 -9.22 22.20 -24.95
CA ARG A 70 -8.78 22.05 -26.35
C ARG A 70 -8.22 23.35 -26.90
N GLU A 71 -8.84 24.48 -26.56
CA GLU A 71 -8.37 25.81 -26.95
C GLU A 71 -7.03 26.18 -26.29
N GLU A 72 -6.82 25.82 -25.01
CA GLU A 72 -5.55 26.02 -24.29
C GLU A 72 -4.38 25.14 -24.78
N ARG A 73 -4.64 24.17 -25.66
CA ARG A 73 -3.61 23.29 -26.26
C ARG A 73 -3.05 23.81 -27.58
N ILE A 74 -3.57 24.92 -28.10
CA ILE A 74 -3.13 25.60 -29.33
C ILE A 74 -2.31 26.83 -28.92
#